data_AF-A0A848LVM9-F1
#
_entry.id   AF-A0A848LVM9-F1
#
_cell.length_a   1.000
_cell.length_b   1.000
_cell.length_c   1.000
_cell.angle_alpha   90.00
_cell.angle_beta   90.00
_cell.angle_gamma   90.00
#
_symmetry.space_group_name_H-M   'P 1'
#
loop_
_entity.id
_entity.type
_entity.pdbx_description
1 polymer ?
#
loop_
_entity_poly.entity_id
_entity_poly.type
_entity_poly.pdbx_seq_one_letter_code
_entity_poly.pdbx_strand_id
1 'polypeptide(L)'
;MPKRYFRLKEDMQVGNWDLGDPLGANGQEVDDPYVFREGHPVHIQERLTIPVDEPGRRLEFCTAGLGAAPIVHVRVASLFAELAPNDVQLIPVDVQGQPDQYLILVATKCIRCIDDAASDEVRYWKPEDGQPERVGYYKSVIGLRIDPTKVGDARVFRTWGWDIALIVSEDIKQALERAKVTGAKFTPV
;
A
#
# COMPACT_ATOMS: atom_id res chain seq x y z
N MET A 1 -15.02 22.01 0.85
CA MET A 1 -13.66 21.97 1.42
C MET A 1 -12.74 21.24 0.44
N PRO A 2 -11.46 21.60 0.32
CA PRO A 2 -10.54 20.88 -0.55
C PRO A 2 -10.42 19.41 -0.08
N LYS A 3 -10.44 18.46 -1.03
CA LYS A 3 -10.20 17.04 -0.72
C LYS A 3 -8.76 16.91 -0.18
N ARG A 4 -8.61 16.39 1.03
CA ARG A 4 -7.30 16.12 1.65
C ARG A 4 -6.95 14.66 1.51
N TYR A 5 -5.67 14.40 1.28
CA TYR A 5 -5.13 13.07 1.08
C TYR A 5 -3.95 12.83 2.00
N PHE A 6 -3.72 11.55 2.30
CA PHE A 6 -2.69 11.11 3.20
C PHE A 6 -2.04 9.87 2.63
N ARG A 7 -0.71 9.80 2.72
CA ARG A 7 0.00 8.55 2.57
C ARG A 7 -0.26 7.68 3.79
N LEU A 8 -0.83 6.50 3.57
CA LEU A 8 -0.93 5.42 4.55
C LEU A 8 0.32 4.56 4.45
N LYS A 9 1.01 4.36 5.58
CA LYS A 9 2.18 3.49 5.70
C LYS A 9 2.15 2.75 7.02
N GLU A 10 2.94 1.70 7.11
CA GLU A 10 3.10 0.98 8.36
C GLU A 10 3.77 1.87 9.42
N ASP A 11 3.25 1.80 10.64
CA ASP A 11 3.87 2.37 11.82
C ASP A 11 4.82 1.34 12.44
N MET A 12 6.05 1.31 11.93
CA MET A 12 7.09 0.42 12.42
C MET A 12 7.46 0.78 13.86
N GLN A 13 7.23 -0.16 14.78
CA GLN A 13 7.57 -0.04 16.20
C GLN A 13 8.25 -1.32 16.67
N VAL A 14 9.20 -1.18 17.60
CA VAL A 14 9.88 -2.33 18.23
C VAL A 14 8.84 -3.21 18.94
N GLY A 15 8.93 -4.52 18.69
CA GLY A 15 8.04 -5.52 19.28
C GLY A 15 6.72 -5.75 18.53
N ASN A 16 6.47 -5.04 17.41
CA ASN A 16 5.50 -5.48 16.43
C ASN A 16 6.03 -6.69 15.67
N TRP A 17 5.13 -7.48 15.08
CA TRP A 17 5.53 -8.54 14.16
C TRP A 17 6.14 -7.98 12.87
N ASP A 18 6.88 -8.81 12.15
CA ASP A 18 7.29 -8.56 10.77
C ASP A 18 6.78 -9.69 9.87
N LEU A 19 6.26 -9.32 8.70
CA LEU A 19 5.64 -10.27 7.77
C LEU A 19 6.54 -10.44 6.55
N GLY A 20 6.83 -11.70 6.21
CA GLY A 20 7.64 -12.01 5.04
C GLY A 20 6.85 -11.99 3.74
N ASP A 21 7.51 -12.34 2.64
CA ASP A 21 6.93 -12.30 1.30
C ASP A 21 5.73 -13.27 1.14
N PRO A 22 4.67 -12.87 0.41
CA PRO A 22 3.56 -13.75 0.10
C PRO A 22 4.01 -15.02 -0.64
N LEU A 23 3.54 -16.17 -0.17
CA LEU A 23 3.84 -17.48 -0.72
C LEU A 23 2.63 -18.07 -1.45
N GLY A 24 2.88 -18.67 -2.62
CA GLY A 24 1.91 -19.48 -3.36
C GLY A 24 1.63 -20.83 -2.69
N ALA A 25 0.75 -21.63 -3.29
CA ALA A 25 0.32 -22.92 -2.75
C ALA A 25 1.44 -23.97 -2.66
N ASN A 26 2.51 -23.81 -3.44
CA ASN A 26 3.71 -24.64 -3.40
C ASN A 26 4.73 -24.16 -2.34
N GLY A 27 4.43 -23.10 -1.60
CA GLY A 27 5.33 -22.49 -0.61
C GLY A 27 6.45 -21.64 -1.21
N GLN A 28 6.43 -21.35 -2.52
CA GLN A 28 7.37 -20.43 -3.17
C GLN A 28 6.84 -19.01 -3.10
N GLU A 29 7.76 -18.05 -3.04
CA GLU A 29 7.44 -16.63 -3.15
C GLU A 29 6.73 -16.34 -4.48
N VAL A 30 5.80 -15.39 -4.46
CA VAL A 30 5.18 -14.87 -5.68
C VAL A 30 6.28 -14.26 -6.56
N ASP A 31 6.32 -14.67 -7.85
CA ASP A 31 7.39 -14.32 -8.80
C ASP A 31 7.69 -12.81 -8.88
N ASP A 32 6.65 -11.99 -8.89
CA ASP A 32 6.78 -10.53 -8.79
C ASP A 32 6.33 -10.04 -7.41
N PRO A 33 7.27 -9.68 -6.51
CA PRO A 33 6.92 -9.20 -5.18
C PRO A 33 6.17 -7.86 -5.20
N TYR A 34 6.28 -7.07 -6.28
CA TYR A 34 5.67 -5.74 -6.38
C TYR A 34 4.24 -5.74 -6.91
N VAL A 35 3.71 -6.88 -7.36
CA VAL A 35 2.40 -6.99 -8.02
C VAL A 35 1.25 -6.38 -7.21
N PHE A 36 1.30 -6.45 -5.87
CA PHE A 36 0.25 -5.94 -4.97
C PHE A 36 0.25 -4.41 -4.77
N ARG A 37 1.23 -3.70 -5.34
CA ARG A 37 1.35 -2.24 -5.24
C ARG A 37 1.33 -1.49 -6.57
N GLU A 38 1.20 -2.16 -7.70
CA GLU A 38 1.28 -1.52 -9.03
C GLU A 38 0.11 -0.57 -9.35
N GLY A 39 -0.99 -0.67 -8.60
CA GLY A 39 -2.13 0.23 -8.75
C GLY A 39 -3.14 -0.23 -9.80
N HIS A 40 -3.28 -1.54 -10.00
CA HIS A 40 -4.33 -2.18 -10.80
C HIS A 40 -4.82 -3.45 -10.11
N PRO A 41 -5.98 -4.01 -10.51
CA PRO A 41 -6.41 -5.31 -10.04
C PRO A 41 -5.35 -6.38 -10.29
N VAL A 42 -5.24 -7.33 -9.38
CA VAL A 42 -4.32 -8.47 -9.45
C VAL A 42 -5.11 -9.75 -9.63
N HIS A 43 -4.64 -10.62 -10.54
CA HIS A 43 -5.25 -11.92 -10.77
C HIS A 43 -4.46 -13.02 -10.08
N ILE A 44 -4.82 -13.33 -8.82
CA ILE A 44 -4.30 -14.49 -8.08
C ILE A 44 -5.41 -15.54 -8.02
N GLN A 45 -5.12 -16.76 -8.49
CA GLN A 45 -6.07 -17.87 -8.47
C GLN A 45 -5.98 -18.74 -7.22
N GLU A 46 -4.83 -18.68 -6.53
CA GLU A 46 -4.54 -19.48 -5.35
C GLU A 46 -4.72 -18.69 -4.05
N ARG A 47 -4.81 -19.41 -2.94
CA ARG A 47 -4.84 -18.79 -1.61
C ARG A 47 -3.40 -18.64 -1.11
N LEU A 48 -2.98 -17.40 -0.88
CA LEU A 48 -1.62 -17.10 -0.47
C LEU A 48 -1.43 -17.28 1.04
N THR A 49 -0.22 -17.68 1.42
CA THR A 49 0.23 -17.73 2.81
C THR A 49 1.22 -16.60 3.06
N ILE A 50 1.07 -15.89 4.19
CA ILE A 50 2.01 -14.85 4.62
C ILE A 50 2.79 -15.39 5.83
N PRO A 51 4.10 -15.61 5.70
CA PRO A 51 4.94 -16.03 6.83
C PRO A 51 5.11 -14.88 7.84
N VAL A 52 5.41 -15.26 9.07
CA VAL A 52 5.80 -14.30 10.12
C VAL A 52 7.31 -14.47 10.33
N ASP A 53 8.08 -13.52 9.81
CA ASP A 53 9.55 -13.56 9.88
C ASP A 53 10.03 -13.25 11.28
N GLU A 54 9.43 -12.23 11.92
CA GLU A 54 9.68 -11.89 13.32
C GLU A 54 8.38 -11.90 14.12
N PRO A 55 8.28 -12.71 15.19
CA PRO A 55 7.08 -12.75 16.01
C PRO A 55 6.95 -11.47 16.86
N GLY A 56 5.73 -10.98 17.01
CA GLY A 56 5.48 -9.80 17.83
C GLY A 56 4.01 -9.47 18.01
N ARG A 57 3.75 -8.24 18.42
CA ARG A 57 2.40 -7.70 18.53
C ARG A 57 1.75 -7.66 17.15
N ARG A 58 0.57 -8.28 17.05
CA ARG A 58 -0.25 -8.29 15.85
C ARG A 58 -0.82 -6.89 15.55
N LEU A 59 -0.86 -6.54 14.28
CA LEU A 59 -1.33 -5.26 13.79
C LEU A 59 -2.53 -5.44 12.86
N GLU A 60 -3.44 -4.48 12.86
CA GLU A 60 -4.60 -4.48 11.96
C GLU A 60 -4.28 -3.90 10.57
N PHE A 61 -3.18 -3.15 10.47
CA PHE A 61 -2.54 -2.74 9.21
C PHE A 61 -1.01 -2.94 9.34
N CYS A 62 -0.41 -3.60 8.36
CA CYS A 62 1.04 -3.76 8.22
C CYS A 62 1.39 -3.98 6.74
N THR A 63 2.67 -4.13 6.43
CA THR A 63 3.15 -4.50 5.10
C THR A 63 3.92 -5.81 5.15
N ALA A 64 3.87 -6.57 4.06
CA ALA A 64 4.53 -7.87 3.95
C ALA A 64 5.62 -7.86 2.87
N GLY A 65 6.78 -8.40 3.23
CA GLY A 65 7.88 -8.73 2.34
C GLY A 65 8.53 -7.56 1.62
N LEU A 66 9.38 -7.89 0.64
CA LEU A 66 10.11 -6.93 -0.19
C LEU A 66 9.17 -6.00 -0.95
N GLY A 67 8.02 -6.53 -1.38
CA GLY A 67 6.98 -5.78 -2.09
C GLY A 67 6.31 -4.70 -1.25
N ALA A 68 6.39 -4.78 0.08
CA ALA A 68 5.57 -4.02 1.01
C ALA A 68 4.07 -4.13 0.67
N ALA A 69 3.61 -5.36 0.44
CA ALA A 69 2.20 -5.65 0.15
C ALA A 69 1.34 -5.25 1.36
N PRO A 70 0.32 -4.37 1.22
CA PRO A 70 -0.47 -3.96 2.38
C PRO A 70 -1.32 -5.11 2.90
N ILE A 71 -1.10 -5.50 4.15
CA ILE A 71 -1.88 -6.53 4.86
C ILE A 71 -2.83 -5.85 5.84
N VAL A 72 -4.11 -6.19 5.75
CA VAL A 72 -5.17 -5.64 6.58
C VAL A 72 -5.96 -6.73 7.26
N HIS A 73 -6.28 -6.52 8.53
CA HIS A 73 -7.25 -7.36 9.24
C HIS A 73 -8.65 -7.19 8.63
N VAL A 74 -9.50 -8.22 8.69
CA VAL A 74 -10.84 -8.23 8.08
C VAL A 74 -11.72 -7.04 8.49
N ARG A 75 -11.56 -6.53 9.72
CA ARG A 75 -12.25 -5.31 10.18
C ARG A 75 -11.84 -4.07 9.38
N VAL A 76 -10.56 -3.94 9.08
CA VAL A 76 -10.01 -2.83 8.28
C VAL A 76 -10.41 -2.99 6.82
N ALA A 77 -10.32 -4.21 6.29
CA ALA A 77 -10.76 -4.53 4.93
C ALA A 77 -12.23 -4.15 4.70
N SER A 78 -13.10 -4.40 5.68
CA SER A 78 -14.52 -4.03 5.63
C SER A 78 -14.74 -2.53 5.49
N LEU A 79 -13.94 -1.70 6.18
CA LEU A 79 -14.01 -0.24 6.06
C LEU A 79 -13.62 0.22 4.64
N PHE A 80 -12.59 -0.38 4.06
CA PHE A 80 -12.20 -0.09 2.68
C PHE A 80 -13.26 -0.53 1.67
N ALA A 81 -13.85 -1.70 1.84
CA ALA A 81 -14.93 -2.20 0.99
C ALA A 81 -16.18 -1.31 1.04
N GLU A 82 -16.53 -0.78 2.21
CA GLU A 82 -17.67 0.12 2.39
C GLU A 82 -17.40 1.50 1.79
N LEU A 83 -16.24 2.09 2.11
CA LEU A 83 -15.98 3.50 1.81
C LEU A 83 -15.39 3.72 0.42
N ALA A 84 -14.73 2.72 -0.16
CA ALA A 84 -14.03 2.84 -1.45
C ALA A 84 -14.14 1.57 -2.32
N PRO A 85 -15.35 1.00 -2.53
CA PRO A 85 -15.55 -0.30 -3.20
C PRO A 85 -14.98 -0.36 -4.63
N ASN A 86 -14.90 0.78 -5.32
CA ASN A 86 -14.42 0.86 -6.71
C ASN A 86 -12.91 1.15 -6.82
N ASP A 87 -12.22 1.30 -5.69
CA ASP A 87 -10.82 1.71 -5.62
C ASP A 87 -9.93 0.61 -5.03
N VAL A 88 -10.53 -0.45 -4.49
CA VAL A 88 -9.81 -1.53 -3.82
C VAL A 88 -10.23 -2.90 -4.34
N GLN A 89 -9.27 -3.81 -4.33
CA GLN A 89 -9.49 -5.25 -4.39
C GLN A 89 -8.94 -5.83 -3.09
N LEU A 90 -9.68 -6.76 -2.50
CA LEU A 90 -9.32 -7.43 -1.25
C LEU A 90 -9.10 -8.90 -1.53
N ILE A 91 -7.89 -9.40 -1.27
CA ILE A 91 -7.50 -10.79 -1.55
C ILE A 91 -7.31 -11.49 -0.20
N PRO A 92 -8.16 -12.48 0.17
CA PRO A 92 -7.98 -13.23 1.41
C PRO A 92 -6.64 -13.99 1.42
N VAL A 93 -5.96 -13.96 2.56
CA VAL A 93 -4.67 -14.64 2.76
C VAL A 93 -4.61 -15.29 4.14
N ASP A 94 -3.75 -16.30 4.28
CA ASP A 94 -3.47 -16.93 5.56
C ASP A 94 -2.16 -16.41 6.13
N VAL A 95 -2.24 -15.52 7.12
CA VAL A 95 -1.06 -15.17 7.92
C VAL A 95 -0.76 -16.31 8.87
N GLN A 96 0.50 -16.71 9.00
CA GLN A 96 0.92 -17.84 9.83
C GLN A 96 0.35 -17.74 11.26
N GLY A 97 -0.42 -18.77 11.65
CA GLY A 97 -1.10 -18.84 12.95
C GLY A 97 -2.36 -17.99 13.08
N GLN A 98 -2.73 -17.19 12.08
CA GLN A 98 -3.93 -16.33 12.01
C GLN A 98 -4.78 -16.64 10.74
N PRO A 99 -5.28 -17.87 10.55
CA PRO A 99 -6.09 -18.19 9.38
C PRO A 99 -7.36 -17.33 9.33
N ASP A 100 -7.80 -17.01 8.10
CA ASP A 100 -9.06 -16.32 7.78
C ASP A 100 -9.25 -14.91 8.41
N GLN A 101 -8.20 -14.28 8.93
CA GLN A 101 -8.29 -12.98 9.59
C GLN A 101 -7.76 -11.79 8.76
N TYR A 102 -6.98 -12.06 7.71
CA TYR A 102 -6.22 -11.04 6.99
C TYR A 102 -6.44 -11.11 5.49
N LEU A 103 -6.29 -9.95 4.85
CA LEU A 103 -6.42 -9.76 3.42
C LEU A 103 -5.28 -8.87 2.93
N ILE A 104 -4.81 -9.11 1.71
CA ILE A 104 -4.03 -8.12 0.98
C ILE A 104 -5.00 -7.03 0.49
N LEU A 105 -4.67 -5.78 0.79
CA LEU A 105 -5.34 -4.59 0.25
C LEU A 105 -4.60 -4.13 -1.01
N VAL A 106 -5.21 -4.38 -2.17
CA VAL A 106 -4.75 -3.86 -3.45
C VAL A 106 -5.53 -2.59 -3.77
N ALA A 107 -4.82 -1.46 -3.92
CA ALA A 107 -5.40 -0.28 -4.53
C ALA A 107 -5.42 -0.47 -6.06
N THR A 108 -6.59 -0.32 -6.69
CA THR A 108 -6.80 -0.69 -8.10
C THR A 108 -6.64 0.47 -9.07
N LYS A 109 -6.20 1.63 -8.57
CA LYS A 109 -6.01 2.86 -9.34
C LYS A 109 -4.57 3.34 -9.22
N CYS A 110 -3.95 3.63 -10.36
CA CYS A 110 -2.64 4.24 -10.46
C CYS A 110 -2.78 5.64 -11.11
N ILE A 111 -2.47 6.70 -10.36
CA ILE A 111 -2.81 8.07 -10.75
C ILE A 111 -1.55 8.95 -10.82
N ARG A 112 -1.36 9.61 -11.96
CA ARG A 112 -0.28 10.59 -12.17
C ARG A 112 -0.64 11.95 -11.56
N CYS A 113 -0.52 12.04 -10.24
CA CYS A 113 -0.92 13.21 -9.46
C CYS A 113 0.19 13.83 -8.60
N ILE A 114 1.42 13.28 -8.59
CA ILE A 114 2.53 13.91 -7.86
C ILE A 114 2.76 15.33 -8.40
N ASP A 115 2.88 16.28 -7.47
CA ASP A 115 3.26 17.66 -7.75
C ASP A 115 4.75 17.82 -7.44
N ASP A 116 5.56 17.79 -8.48
CA ASP A 116 7.02 17.86 -8.36
C ASP A 116 7.50 19.19 -7.79
N ALA A 117 6.78 20.29 -8.08
CA ALA A 117 7.15 21.62 -7.66
C ALA A 117 6.77 21.89 -6.19
N ALA A 118 5.71 21.25 -5.70
CA ALA A 118 5.27 21.36 -4.32
C ALA A 118 5.98 20.35 -3.39
N SER A 119 6.55 19.27 -3.92
CA SER A 119 7.32 18.28 -3.15
C SER A 119 8.68 18.84 -2.73
N ASP A 120 9.19 18.41 -1.56
CA ASP A 120 10.46 18.94 -1.03
C ASP A 120 11.66 18.57 -1.92
N GLU A 121 11.70 17.34 -2.45
CA GLU A 121 12.71 16.90 -3.40
C GLU A 121 12.16 15.81 -4.31
N VAL A 122 12.42 15.94 -5.61
CA VAL A 122 12.11 14.91 -6.61
C VAL A 122 13.38 14.57 -7.40
N ARG A 123 13.72 13.29 -7.44
CA ARG A 123 14.81 12.75 -8.27
C ARG A 123 14.25 11.73 -9.25
N TYR A 124 14.73 11.78 -10.48
CA TYR A 124 14.44 10.78 -11.51
C TYR A 124 15.66 9.93 -11.77
N TRP A 125 15.42 8.72 -12.26
CA TRP A 125 16.45 7.92 -12.89
C TRP A 125 16.93 8.61 -14.15
N LYS A 126 18.25 8.74 -14.28
CA LYS A 126 18.91 9.33 -15.45
C LYS A 126 19.65 8.26 -16.24
N PRO A 127 19.97 8.51 -17.53
CA PRO A 127 20.77 7.57 -18.32
C PRO A 127 22.09 7.17 -17.64
N GLU A 128 22.70 8.10 -16.91
CA GLU A 128 23.97 7.87 -16.20
C GLU A 128 23.86 6.89 -15.01
N ASP A 129 22.64 6.59 -14.53
CA ASP A 129 22.41 5.67 -13.41
C ASP A 129 22.46 4.17 -13.82
N GLY A 130 22.59 3.87 -15.12
CA GLY A 130 22.79 2.52 -15.63
C GLY A 130 21.54 1.62 -15.62
N GLN A 131 20.34 2.18 -15.43
CA GLN A 131 19.04 1.48 -15.47
C GLN A 131 18.14 2.08 -16.56
N PRO A 132 18.39 1.76 -17.84
CA PRO A 132 17.74 2.40 -18.98
C PRO A 132 16.21 2.25 -18.95
N GLU A 133 15.69 1.12 -18.45
CA GLU A 133 14.26 0.83 -18.30
C GLU A 133 13.56 1.72 -17.27
N ARG A 134 14.31 2.33 -16.35
CA ARG A 134 13.77 3.21 -15.31
C ARG A 134 13.91 4.69 -15.64
N VAL A 135 14.65 5.06 -16.69
CA VAL A 135 14.89 6.47 -17.02
C VAL A 135 13.57 7.21 -17.20
N GLY A 136 13.44 8.36 -16.54
CA GLY A 136 12.22 9.17 -16.53
C GLY A 136 11.18 8.76 -15.47
N TYR A 137 11.35 7.63 -14.78
CA TYR A 137 10.59 7.31 -13.57
C TYR A 137 11.21 7.93 -12.32
N TYR A 138 10.41 8.05 -11.26
CA TYR A 138 10.90 8.55 -9.98
C TYR A 138 11.91 7.57 -9.37
N LYS A 139 13.04 8.13 -8.94
CA LYS A 139 14.08 7.46 -8.16
C LYS A 139 13.90 7.73 -6.67
N SER A 140 13.45 8.93 -6.32
CA SER A 140 13.15 9.34 -4.95
C SER A 140 12.18 10.51 -4.93
N VAL A 141 11.25 10.50 -3.98
CA VAL A 141 10.35 11.62 -3.68
C VAL A 141 10.37 11.88 -2.17
N ILE A 142 10.92 13.02 -1.76
CA ILE A 142 10.96 13.48 -0.36
C ILE A 142 9.89 14.57 -0.20
N GLY A 143 9.18 14.55 0.93
CA GLY A 143 8.12 15.53 1.19
C GLY A 143 6.99 15.46 0.16
N LEU A 144 6.62 14.24 -0.25
CA LEU A 144 5.62 13.97 -1.30
C LEU A 144 4.41 14.91 -1.20
N ARG A 145 4.19 15.68 -2.26
CA ARG A 145 2.95 16.41 -2.51
C ARG A 145 2.21 15.88 -3.72
N ILE A 146 0.88 15.93 -3.67
CA ILE A 146 0.03 15.65 -4.82
C ILE A 146 -0.79 16.87 -5.21
N ASP A 147 -1.17 16.93 -6.48
CA ASP A 147 -2.19 17.82 -7.02
C ASP A 147 -3.57 17.14 -6.91
N PRO A 148 -4.43 17.55 -5.96
CA PRO A 148 -5.73 16.90 -5.75
C PRO A 148 -6.69 17.05 -6.93
N THR A 149 -6.44 18.01 -7.84
CA THR A 149 -7.29 18.23 -9.02
C THR A 149 -7.15 17.10 -10.04
N LYS A 150 -6.03 16.36 -10.01
CA LYS A 150 -5.76 15.21 -10.87
C LYS A 150 -6.31 13.88 -10.34
N VAL A 151 -6.77 13.84 -9.10
CA VAL A 151 -7.21 12.59 -8.42
C VAL A 151 -8.64 12.20 -8.79
N GLY A 152 -9.46 13.16 -9.22
CA GLY A 152 -10.87 12.93 -9.52
C GLY A 152 -11.63 12.49 -8.27
N ASP A 153 -12.33 11.36 -8.35
CA ASP A 153 -13.15 10.81 -7.26
C ASP A 153 -12.51 9.63 -6.52
N ALA A 154 -11.24 9.31 -6.83
CA ALA A 154 -10.53 8.26 -6.11
C ALA A 154 -10.31 8.62 -4.64
N ARG A 155 -10.56 7.64 -3.78
CA ARG A 155 -10.36 7.64 -2.33
C ARG A 155 -9.18 6.80 -1.93
N VAL A 156 -8.85 5.75 -2.69
CA VAL A 156 -7.66 4.92 -2.47
C VAL A 156 -6.95 4.70 -3.80
N PHE A 157 -5.64 4.96 -3.85
CA PHE A 157 -4.87 4.81 -5.08
C PHE A 157 -3.37 4.73 -4.82
N ARG A 158 -2.63 4.36 -5.86
CA ARG A 158 -1.17 4.43 -5.96
C ARG A 158 -0.78 5.62 -6.82
N THR A 159 0.36 6.24 -6.53
CA THR A 159 0.89 7.30 -7.39
C THR A 159 1.67 6.71 -8.55
N TRP A 160 1.41 7.20 -9.76
CA TRP A 160 2.13 6.77 -10.96
C TRP A 160 3.63 7.06 -10.84
N GLY A 161 4.44 6.07 -11.21
CA GLY A 161 5.91 6.13 -11.18
C GLY A 161 6.54 6.09 -9.78
N TRP A 162 5.75 6.15 -8.71
CA TRP A 162 6.20 6.03 -7.31
C TRP A 162 5.16 5.26 -6.48
N ASP A 163 4.84 4.07 -6.94
CA ASP A 163 3.76 3.19 -6.49
C ASP A 163 3.90 2.70 -5.03
N ILE A 164 5.06 2.85 -4.39
CA ILE A 164 5.24 2.61 -2.95
C ILE A 164 4.30 3.49 -2.09
N ALA A 165 3.81 4.62 -2.60
CA ALA A 165 2.87 5.46 -1.90
C ALA A 165 1.43 4.93 -2.06
N LEU A 166 0.89 4.32 -1.01
CA LEU A 166 -0.54 4.08 -0.85
C LEU A 166 -1.20 5.36 -0.33
N ILE A 167 -2.04 5.98 -1.15
CA ILE A 167 -2.72 7.21 -0.81
C ILE A 167 -4.18 6.91 -0.46
N VAL A 168 -4.64 7.51 0.64
CA VAL A 168 -6.03 7.44 1.10
C VAL A 168 -6.59 8.85 1.29
N SER A 169 -7.88 9.03 1.01
CA SER A 169 -8.60 10.26 1.31
C SER A 169 -8.83 10.44 2.81
N GLU A 170 -9.18 11.67 3.19
CA GLU A 170 -9.43 12.01 4.58
C GLU A 170 -10.53 11.18 5.26
N ASP A 171 -11.62 10.87 4.55
CA ASP A 171 -12.71 10.06 5.10
C ASP A 171 -12.25 8.65 5.49
N ILE A 172 -11.42 8.01 4.65
CA ILE A 172 -10.77 6.73 4.96
C ILE A 172 -9.87 6.88 6.19
N LYS A 173 -8.99 7.88 6.22
CA LYS A 173 -8.13 8.15 7.38
C LYS A 173 -8.95 8.27 8.67
N GLN A 174 -9.99 9.11 8.65
CA GLN A 174 -10.83 9.34 9.82
C GLN A 174 -11.57 8.07 10.26
N ALA A 175 -12.02 7.23 9.32
CA ALA A 175 -12.65 5.95 9.65
C ALA A 175 -11.67 5.01 10.36
N LEU A 176 -10.43 4.90 9.86
CA LEU A 176 -9.38 4.07 10.46
C LEU A 176 -8.98 4.59 11.85
N GLU A 177 -8.85 5.91 12.02
CA GLU A 177 -8.54 6.53 13.32
C GLU A 177 -9.67 6.32 14.34
N ARG A 178 -10.94 6.49 13.93
CA ARG A 178 -12.11 6.24 14.80
C ARG A 178 -12.20 4.76 15.21
N ALA A 179 -11.86 3.85 14.31
CA ALA A 179 -11.79 2.43 14.58
C ALA A 179 -10.56 2.03 15.42
N LYS A 180 -9.63 2.96 15.69
CA LYS A 180 -8.39 2.76 16.44
C LYS A 180 -7.49 1.66 15.85
N VAL A 181 -7.40 1.62 14.53
CA VAL A 181 -6.60 0.64 13.79
C VAL A 181 -5.14 0.73 14.21
N THR A 182 -4.54 -0.41 14.56
CA THR A 182 -3.13 -0.52 14.93
C THR A 182 -2.24 -0.65 13.71
N GLY A 183 -1.00 -0.15 13.80
CA GLY A 183 0.01 -0.29 12.74
C GLY A 183 -0.14 0.67 11.56
N ALA A 184 -1.17 1.53 11.54
CA ALA A 184 -1.36 2.53 10.50
C ALA A 184 -0.77 3.90 10.88
N LYS A 185 0.04 4.48 10.00
CA LYS A 185 0.54 5.85 10.09
C LYS A 185 0.14 6.66 8.87
N PHE A 186 -0.34 7.88 9.12
CA PHE A 186 -0.78 8.80 8.07
C PHE A 186 0.18 9.99 7.98
N THR A 187 0.54 10.37 6.77
CA THR A 187 1.32 11.59 6.50
C THR A 187 0.58 12.39 5.42
N PRO A 188 0.26 13.68 5.64
CA PRO A 188 -0.38 14.51 4.62
C PRO A 188 0.45 14.55 3.33
N VAL A 189 -0.22 14.51 2.19
CA VAL A 189 0.36 14.68 0.85
C VAL A 189 -0.38 15.76 0.07
#